data_AF-A0A3D8GMF2-F1
#
_entry.id   AF-A0A3D8GMF2-F1
#
_cell.length_a   1.000
_cell.length_b   1.000
_cell.length_c   1.000
_cell.angle_alpha   90.00
_cell.angle_beta   90.00
_cell.angle_gamma   90.00
#
_symmetry.space_group_name_H-M   'P 1'
#
loop_
_entity.id
_entity.type
_entity.pdbx_description
1 polymer ?
#
loop_
_entity_poly.entity_id
_entity_poly.type
_entity_poly.pdbx_seq_one_letter_code
_entity_poly.pdbx_strand_id
1 'polypeptide(L)'
;MLKGLFNKLFTSTETKTDQPKSISHREVEALVEAKIKEHAATLEKNSSPNLLADQEDYSLTEKQIEFALSLLSKIKEYTLAMDPTNLTLKDLNKLIAYNRFKNKGILVNLEKKG
;
A
#
# COMPACT_ATOMS: atom_id res chain seq x y z
N MET A 1 -6.05 -70.96 4.48
CA MET A 1 -4.74 -70.30 4.64
C MET A 1 -4.91 -68.78 4.71
N LEU A 2 -5.38 -68.24 5.84
CA LEU A 2 -5.62 -66.79 6.04
C LEU A 2 -4.94 -66.26 7.32
N LYS A 3 -3.72 -66.72 7.63
CA LYS A 3 -2.93 -66.27 8.80
C LYS A 3 -1.76 -65.34 8.43
N GLY A 4 -1.67 -64.89 7.18
CA GLY A 4 -0.51 -64.14 6.67
C GLY A 4 -0.66 -62.61 6.62
N LEU A 5 -1.88 -62.07 6.77
CA LEU A 5 -2.15 -60.64 6.51
C LEU A 5 -2.30 -59.78 7.77
N PHE A 6 -2.46 -60.39 8.96
CA PHE A 6 -2.64 -59.63 10.21
C PHE A 6 -1.32 -59.20 10.87
N ASN A 7 -0.19 -59.87 10.60
CA ASN A 7 1.11 -59.52 11.22
C ASN A 7 1.76 -58.26 10.65
N LYS A 8 1.30 -57.73 9.51
CA LYS A 8 1.85 -56.49 8.91
C LYS A 8 1.12 -55.21 9.33
N LEU A 9 0.02 -55.32 10.07
CA LEU A 9 -0.74 -54.17 10.57
C LEU A 9 -0.36 -53.75 11.99
N PHE A 10 0.39 -54.58 12.73
CA PHE A 10 0.70 -54.34 14.15
C PHE A 10 2.19 -54.08 14.45
N THR A 11 3.07 -54.07 13.46
CA THR A 11 4.44 -53.58 13.63
C THR A 11 4.54 -52.17 13.06
N SER A 12 3.82 -51.23 13.69
CA SER A 12 4.20 -49.83 13.58
C SER A 12 5.38 -49.62 14.53
N THR A 13 6.52 -49.43 13.90
CA THR A 13 7.75 -48.82 14.42
C THR A 13 7.49 -47.91 15.60
N GLU A 14 8.19 -48.20 16.69
CA GLU A 14 8.55 -47.31 17.80
C GLU A 14 8.06 -45.87 17.64
N THR A 15 7.09 -45.53 18.48
CA THR A 15 6.77 -44.15 18.82
C THR A 15 8.04 -43.44 19.25
N LYS A 16 8.62 -42.63 18.35
CA LYS A 16 9.46 -41.51 18.75
C LYS A 16 8.63 -40.70 19.74
N THR A 17 9.07 -40.70 20.99
CA THR A 17 8.62 -39.78 22.02
C THR A 17 8.83 -38.35 21.52
N ASP A 18 7.80 -37.75 20.95
CA ASP A 18 7.66 -36.31 20.87
C ASP A 18 7.45 -35.81 22.31
N GLN A 19 8.57 -35.57 22.99
CA GLN A 19 8.57 -34.77 24.20
C GLN A 19 7.95 -33.41 23.83
N PRO A 20 6.89 -32.95 24.50
CA PRO A 20 6.39 -31.60 24.28
C PRO A 20 7.54 -30.64 24.56
N LYS A 21 8.02 -29.95 23.53
CA LYS A 21 9.10 -28.97 23.63
C LYS A 21 8.65 -27.94 24.67
N SER A 22 9.20 -28.01 25.87
CA SER A 22 8.92 -27.05 26.94
C SER A 22 9.60 -25.74 26.56
N ILE A 23 8.89 -24.93 25.77
CA ILE A 23 9.38 -23.61 25.40
C ILE A 23 9.51 -22.81 26.69
N SER A 24 10.74 -22.44 27.04
CA SER A 24 10.98 -21.63 28.23
C SER A 24 10.38 -20.24 28.02
N HIS A 25 9.95 -19.57 29.09
CA HIS A 25 9.39 -18.22 29.01
C HIS A 25 10.29 -17.25 28.22
N ARG A 26 11.61 -17.39 28.43
CA ARG A 26 12.65 -16.63 27.72
C ARG A 26 12.66 -16.84 26.20
N GLU A 27 12.37 -18.06 25.75
CA GLU A 27 12.30 -18.37 24.32
C GLU A 27 11.03 -17.78 23.69
N VAL A 28 9.91 -17.76 24.43
CA VAL A 28 8.68 -17.07 24.00
C VAL A 28 8.93 -15.57 23.87
N GLU A 29 9.54 -14.93 24.86
CA GLU A 29 9.87 -13.51 24.84
C GLU A 29 10.78 -13.15 23.65
N ALA A 30 11.82 -13.97 23.41
CA ALA A 30 12.72 -13.76 22.28
C ALA A 30 12.00 -13.84 20.92
N LEU A 31 11.04 -14.77 20.78
CA LEU A 31 10.22 -14.90 19.56
C LEU A 31 9.28 -13.71 19.38
N VAL A 32 8.66 -13.25 20.46
CA VAL A 32 7.77 -12.07 20.44
C VAL A 32 8.58 -10.83 20.07
N GLU A 33 9.75 -10.62 20.67
CA GLU A 33 10.59 -9.46 20.38
C GLU A 33 11.15 -9.49 18.96
N ALA A 34 11.57 -10.66 18.46
CA ALA A 34 11.98 -10.82 17.08
C ALA A 34 10.84 -10.48 16.11
N LYS A 35 9.60 -10.90 16.41
CA LYS A 35 8.43 -10.61 15.58
C LYS A 35 8.05 -9.14 15.61
N ILE A 36 8.06 -8.50 16.78
CA ILE A 36 7.83 -7.06 16.92
C ILE A 36 8.86 -6.27 16.10
N LYS A 37 10.13 -6.67 16.18
CA LYS A 37 11.23 -6.03 15.45
C LYS A 37 11.10 -6.20 13.93
N GLU A 38 10.70 -7.39 13.46
CA GLU A 38 10.42 -7.66 12.05
C GLU A 38 9.27 -6.79 11.52
N HIS A 39 8.17 -6.70 12.28
CA HIS A 39 7.03 -5.86 11.92
C HIS A 39 7.40 -4.38 11.89
N ALA A 40 8.15 -3.90 12.88
CA ALA A 40 8.64 -2.52 12.91
C ALA A 40 9.54 -2.20 11.71
N ALA A 41 10.49 -3.08 11.37
CA ALA A 41 11.36 -2.91 10.20
C ALA A 41 10.59 -2.90 8.87
N THR A 42 9.50 -3.67 8.80
CA THR A 42 8.64 -3.72 7.61
C THR A 42 7.78 -2.46 7.46
N LEU A 43 7.33 -1.88 8.58
CA LEU A 43 6.63 -0.59 8.58
C LEU A 43 7.57 0.52 8.09
N GLU A 44 8.76 0.65 8.67
CA GLU A 44 9.76 1.66 8.28
C GLU A 44 10.15 1.58 6.79
N LYS A 45 10.27 0.36 6.23
CA LYS A 45 10.57 0.15 4.82
C LYS A 45 9.45 0.63 3.87
N ASN A 46 8.20 0.64 4.34
CA ASN A 46 7.04 1.02 3.55
C ASN A 46 6.55 2.46 3.84
N SER A 47 7.05 3.10 4.90
CA SER A 47 6.65 4.44 5.32
C SER A 47 7.70 5.51 4.97
N SER A 48 8.32 5.44 3.79
CA SER A 48 8.98 6.60 3.19
C SER A 48 7.92 7.49 2.52
N PRO A 49 7.38 8.54 3.19
CA PRO A 49 6.28 9.33 2.63
C PRO A 49 6.79 10.36 1.61
N ASN A 50 8.12 10.59 1.58
CA ASN A 50 8.75 11.68 0.83
C ASN A 50 9.10 11.33 -0.63
N LEU A 51 9.16 10.05 -1.01
CA LEU A 51 9.53 9.70 -2.39
C LEU A 51 8.40 9.90 -3.41
N LEU A 52 7.14 9.91 -2.97
CA LEU A 52 6.00 10.22 -3.84
C LEU A 52 5.77 11.73 -3.98
N ALA A 53 6.14 12.53 -2.97
CA ALA A 53 5.95 13.98 -3.00
C ALA A 53 6.81 14.66 -4.08
N ASP A 54 8.06 14.21 -4.28
CA ASP A 54 8.98 14.77 -5.27
C ASP A 54 8.65 14.36 -6.72
N GLN A 55 7.83 13.31 -6.92
CA GLN A 55 7.45 12.86 -8.27
C GLN A 55 6.19 13.54 -8.81
N GLU A 56 5.50 14.37 -8.02
CA GLU A 56 4.29 15.07 -8.48
C GLU A 56 4.56 16.48 -9.02
N ASP A 57 5.80 16.96 -8.90
CA ASP A 57 6.24 18.29 -9.35
C ASP A 57 6.72 18.32 -10.81
N TYR A 58 6.55 17.21 -11.55
CA TYR A 58 6.82 17.19 -12.99
C TYR A 58 5.76 17.97 -13.79
N SER A 59 6.22 18.67 -14.82
CA SER A 59 5.38 19.29 -15.84
C SER A 59 4.57 18.23 -16.60
N LEU A 60 3.35 18.59 -16.97
CA LEU A 60 2.47 17.72 -17.74
C LEU A 60 2.92 17.57 -19.20
N THR A 61 2.68 16.39 -19.78
CA THR A 61 2.71 16.20 -21.24
C THR A 61 1.54 16.92 -21.91
N GLU A 62 1.63 17.22 -23.21
CA GLU A 62 0.56 17.89 -23.96
C GLU A 62 -0.81 17.19 -23.80
N LYS A 63 -0.85 15.87 -23.92
CA LYS A 63 -2.09 15.08 -23.72
C LYS A 63 -2.65 15.19 -22.31
N GLN A 64 -1.79 15.30 -21.31
CA GLN A 64 -2.21 15.50 -19.92
C GLN A 64 -2.75 16.91 -19.70
N ILE A 65 -2.18 17.93 -20.33
CA ILE A 65 -2.71 19.31 -20.33
C ILE A 65 -4.10 19.34 -20.98
N GLU A 66 -4.26 18.74 -22.16
CA GLU A 66 -5.56 18.63 -22.83
C GLU A 66 -6.60 17.95 -21.93
N PHE A 67 -6.21 16.87 -21.27
CA PHE A 67 -7.07 16.17 -20.34
C PHE A 67 -7.43 17.04 -19.13
N ALA A 68 -6.47 17.74 -18.53
CA ALA A 68 -6.70 18.68 -17.43
C ALA A 68 -7.71 19.78 -17.81
N LEU A 69 -7.56 20.36 -19.00
CA LEU A 69 -8.49 21.36 -19.53
C LEU A 69 -9.89 20.79 -19.76
N SER A 70 -9.99 19.54 -20.22
CA SER A 70 -11.28 18.83 -20.37
C SER A 70 -11.99 18.58 -19.03
N LEU A 71 -11.23 18.47 -17.93
CA LEU A 71 -11.76 18.34 -16.58
C LEU A 71 -12.19 19.69 -16.02
N LEU A 72 -11.43 20.76 -16.31
CA LEU A 72 -11.74 22.11 -15.88
C LEU A 72 -12.99 22.66 -16.58
N SER A 73 -13.21 22.35 -17.85
CA SER A 73 -14.41 22.79 -18.60
C SER A 73 -15.74 22.30 -17.99
N LYS A 74 -15.69 21.25 -17.17
CA LYS A 74 -16.84 20.74 -16.40
C LYS A 74 -17.13 21.56 -15.15
N ILE A 75 -16.25 22.48 -14.78
CA ILE A 75 -16.29 23.32 -13.58
C ILE A 75 -16.50 24.77 -14.01
N LYS A 76 -17.75 25.17 -14.20
CA LYS A 76 -18.11 26.47 -14.79
C LYS A 76 -17.82 27.70 -13.92
N GLU A 77 -17.57 27.50 -12.63
CA GLU A 77 -17.41 28.56 -11.63
C GLU A 77 -15.95 28.99 -11.43
N TYR A 78 -14.99 28.29 -12.04
CA TYR A 78 -13.56 28.49 -11.81
C TYR A 78 -12.82 28.69 -13.12
N THR A 79 -11.82 29.56 -13.09
CA THR A 79 -10.87 29.78 -14.19
C THR A 79 -9.47 29.43 -13.70
N LEU A 80 -8.62 28.92 -14.60
CA LEU A 80 -7.23 28.66 -14.27
C LEU A 80 -6.50 30.00 -14.05
N ALA A 81 -5.78 30.15 -12.94
CA ALA A 81 -5.05 31.39 -12.64
C ALA A 81 -3.62 31.39 -13.22
N MET A 82 -3.13 30.23 -13.66
CA MET A 82 -1.85 30.07 -14.35
C MET A 82 -2.02 29.63 -15.80
N ASP A 83 -0.94 29.75 -16.57
CA ASP A 83 -0.89 29.14 -17.90
C ASP A 83 -1.01 27.60 -17.79
N PRO A 84 -1.83 26.92 -18.62
CA PRO A 84 -1.98 25.47 -18.60
C PRO A 84 -0.67 24.68 -18.72
N THR A 85 0.36 25.24 -19.35
CA THR A 85 1.70 24.63 -19.48
C THR A 85 2.46 24.54 -18.16
N ASN A 86 2.07 25.34 -17.16
CA ASN A 86 2.65 25.31 -15.82
C ASN A 86 1.95 24.33 -14.87
N LEU A 87 0.89 23.66 -15.34
CA LEU A 87 0.21 22.63 -14.54
C LEU A 87 1.19 21.50 -14.21
N THR A 88 1.08 21.02 -12.98
CA THR A 88 1.86 19.88 -12.48
C THR A 88 1.01 18.61 -12.47
N LEU A 89 1.67 17.46 -12.34
CA LEU A 89 0.99 16.19 -12.12
C LEU A 89 0.09 16.22 -10.88
N LYS A 90 0.54 16.92 -9.83
CA LYS A 90 -0.22 17.17 -8.61
C LYS A 90 -1.56 17.86 -8.89
N ASP A 91 -1.57 18.89 -9.73
CA ASP A 91 -2.77 19.66 -10.03
C ASP A 91 -3.74 18.85 -10.90
N LEU A 92 -3.21 18.08 -11.85
CA LEU A 92 -4.01 17.11 -12.59
C LEU A 92 -4.66 16.07 -11.66
N ASN A 93 -3.91 15.50 -10.72
CA ASN A 93 -4.44 14.54 -9.74
C ASN A 93 -5.58 15.15 -8.90
N LYS A 94 -5.43 16.40 -8.46
CA LYS A 94 -6.50 17.15 -7.76
C LYS A 94 -7.71 17.36 -8.66
N LEU A 95 -7.53 17.77 -9.92
CA LEU A 95 -8.64 17.97 -10.87
C LEU A 95 -9.42 16.67 -11.14
N ILE A 96 -8.71 15.54 -11.25
CA ILE A 96 -9.32 14.20 -11.37
C ILE A 96 -10.12 13.86 -10.11
N ALA A 97 -9.51 14.03 -8.93
CA ALA A 97 -10.14 13.74 -7.65
C ALA A 97 -11.40 14.59 -7.44
N TYR A 98 -11.35 15.89 -7.76
CA TYR A 98 -12.54 16.74 -7.72
C TYR A 98 -13.62 16.25 -8.68
N ASN A 99 -13.28 15.94 -9.93
CA ASN A 99 -14.27 15.48 -10.89
C ASN A 99 -14.96 14.17 -10.48
N ARG A 100 -14.25 13.30 -9.75
CA ARG A 100 -14.77 12.04 -9.20
C ARG A 100 -15.61 12.21 -7.94
N PHE A 101 -15.14 13.00 -6.98
CA PHE A 101 -15.73 13.07 -5.62
C PHE A 101 -16.51 14.35 -5.33
N LYS A 102 -16.39 15.37 -6.18
CA LYS A 102 -17.03 16.70 -6.03
C LYS A 102 -16.70 17.40 -4.70
N ASN A 103 -15.55 17.09 -4.09
CA ASN A 103 -15.10 17.72 -2.85
C ASN A 103 -14.53 19.12 -3.09
N LYS A 104 -15.28 20.15 -2.71
CA LYS A 104 -14.89 21.57 -2.89
C LYS A 104 -13.56 21.95 -2.21
N GLY A 105 -13.16 21.28 -1.13
CA GLY A 105 -11.88 21.53 -0.46
C GLY A 105 -10.66 21.26 -1.36
N ILE A 106 -10.82 20.43 -2.39
CA ILE A 106 -9.78 20.15 -3.39
C ILE A 106 -9.56 21.38 -4.29
N LEU A 107 -10.64 22.08 -4.67
CA LEU A 107 -10.56 23.29 -5.51
C LEU A 107 -9.97 24.47 -4.74
N VAL A 108 -10.31 24.65 -3.46
CA VAL A 108 -9.71 25.69 -2.61
C VAL A 108 -8.19 25.52 -2.49
N ASN A 109 -7.71 24.28 -2.50
CA ASN A 109 -6.28 23.97 -2.47
C ASN A 109 -5.58 24.09 -3.83
N LEU A 110 -6.33 24.10 -4.93
CA LEU A 110 -5.84 24.48 -6.26
C LEU A 110 -5.72 26.01 -6.32
N GLU A 111 -6.79 26.73 -6.02
CA GLU A 111 -6.84 28.21 -6.06
C GLU A 111 -5.73 28.87 -5.21
N LYS A 112 -5.46 28.36 -4.00
CA LYS A 112 -4.42 28.94 -3.11
C LYS A 112 -2.99 28.72 -3.59
N LYS A 113 -2.75 27.79 -4.53
CA LYS A 113 -1.41 27.44 -5.01
C LYS A 113 -1.16 27.86 -6.46
N GLY A 114 -2.19 28.35 -7.17
CA GLY A 114 -2.15 28.81 -8.56
C GLY A 114 -3.09 27.99 -9.44
#